data_AF-A0A202DQM8-F1
#
_entry.id   AF-A0A202DQM8-F1
#
_cell.length_a   1.000
_cell.length_b   1.000
_cell.length_c   1.000
_cell.angle_alpha   90.00
_cell.angle_beta   90.00
_cell.angle_gamma   90.00
#
_symmetry.space_group_name_H-M   'P 1'
#
loop_
_entity.id
_entity.type
_entity.pdbx_description
1 polymer ?
#
loop_
_entity_poly.entity_id
_entity_poly.type
_entity_poly.pdbx_seq_one_letter_code
_entity_poly.pdbx_strand_id
1 'polypeptide(L)'
;MLREVIYIDPASGKEYTFLTNEMTLPPGLIAFIYKKRRDIEKVFDQFKNKLMERRAWAKSETGKCIQANFMALTHNLMLMVERKIEFEEGIVDEKIECKRNNRIAEDLKQIKEAGREENPLVTRAYKAVQRSLQFIRWLRDELMSKSSWRSAIEGLRPLMVGYLA
;
A
#
# COMPACT_ATOMS: atom_id res chain seq x y z
N MET A 1 -21.55 24.88 0.42
CA MET A 1 -22.49 23.85 0.93
C MET A 1 -21.67 22.78 1.62
N LEU A 2 -22.16 22.24 2.74
CA LEU A 2 -21.48 21.21 3.53
C LEU A 2 -22.42 20.01 3.67
N ARG A 3 -21.92 18.79 3.48
CA ARG A 3 -22.65 17.53 3.62
C ARG A 3 -22.01 16.70 4.71
N GLU A 4 -22.87 16.16 5.56
CA GLU A 4 -22.49 15.15 6.54
C GLU A 4 -22.79 13.75 6.00
N VAL A 5 -21.84 12.83 6.19
CA VAL A 5 -21.96 11.41 5.81
C VAL A 5 -21.65 10.57 7.03
N ILE A 6 -22.65 9.80 7.48
CA ILE A 6 -22.50 8.81 8.55
C ILE A 6 -22.22 7.45 7.89
N TYR A 7 -21.15 6.81 8.32
CA TYR A 7 -20.71 5.51 7.82
C TYR A 7 -20.49 4.55 8.99
N ILE A 8 -21.14 3.40 8.95
CA ILE A 8 -20.91 2.32 9.90
C ILE A 8 -20.00 1.31 9.21
N ASP A 9 -18.80 1.07 9.74
CA ASP A 9 -17.90 0.06 9.19
C ASP A 9 -18.51 -1.33 9.35
N PRO A 10 -18.76 -2.08 8.26
CA PRO A 10 -19.48 -3.34 8.34
C PRO A 10 -18.78 -4.38 9.24
N ALA A 11 -17.44 -4.43 9.20
CA ALA A 11 -16.65 -5.38 9.98
C ALA A 11 -16.66 -5.01 11.47
N SER A 12 -16.20 -3.80 11.82
CA SER A 12 -16.05 -3.45 13.23
C SER A 12 -17.33 -2.93 13.89
N GLY A 13 -18.36 -2.57 13.11
CA GLY A 13 -19.58 -1.91 13.59
C GLY A 13 -19.37 -0.49 14.09
N LYS A 14 -18.19 0.10 13.85
CA LYS A 14 -17.86 1.43 14.34
C LYS A 14 -18.45 2.49 13.44
N GLU A 15 -19.08 3.48 14.05
CA GLU A 15 -19.60 4.64 13.35
C GLU A 15 -18.50 5.69 13.12
N TYR A 16 -18.54 6.31 11.94
CA TYR A 16 -17.68 7.38 11.51
C TYR A 16 -18.52 8.48 10.86
N THR A 17 -18.25 9.73 11.21
CA THR A 17 -18.87 10.90 10.59
C THR A 17 -17.85 11.63 9.72
N PHE A 18 -18.19 11.85 8.45
CA PHE A 18 -17.37 12.57 7.49
C PHE A 18 -18.07 13.84 7.03
N LEU A 19 -17.32 14.95 7.01
CA LEU A 19 -17.78 16.22 6.47
C LEU A 19 -17.16 16.44 5.10
N THR A 20 -17.97 16.68 4.08
CA THR A 20 -17.51 16.86 2.70
C THR A 20 -18.26 17.98 1.97
N ASN A 21 -17.62 18.60 0.99
CA ASN A 21 -18.27 19.47 0.02
C ASN A 21 -18.76 18.72 -1.22
N GLU A 22 -18.52 17.40 -1.30
CA GLU A 22 -18.94 16.55 -2.40
C GLU A 22 -20.39 16.07 -2.21
N MET A 23 -21.28 16.57 -3.06
CA MET A 23 -22.72 16.39 -2.92
C MET A 23 -23.27 15.22 -3.75
N THR A 24 -22.52 14.73 -4.73
CA THR A 24 -23.02 13.78 -5.74
C THR A 24 -22.59 12.34 -5.48
N LEU A 25 -21.41 12.14 -4.88
CA LEU A 25 -20.89 10.79 -4.69
C LEU A 25 -21.70 10.00 -3.63
N PRO A 26 -21.85 8.67 -3.81
CA PRO A 26 -22.48 7.82 -2.81
C PRO A 26 -21.74 7.83 -1.46
N PRO A 27 -22.45 7.78 -0.32
CA PRO A 27 -21.85 7.74 1.03
C PRO A 27 -20.73 6.70 1.20
N GLY A 28 -20.94 5.48 0.69
CA GLY A 28 -19.96 4.40 0.78
C GLY A 28 -18.67 4.67 0.02
N LEU A 29 -18.73 5.43 -1.08
CA LEU A 29 -17.56 5.86 -1.84
C LEU A 29 -16.81 6.98 -1.11
N ILE A 30 -17.52 7.93 -0.50
CA ILE A 30 -16.90 8.95 0.37
C ILE A 30 -16.12 8.27 1.50
N ALA A 31 -16.76 7.35 2.23
CA ALA A 31 -16.11 6.60 3.30
C ALA A 31 -14.87 5.83 2.81
N PHE A 32 -14.94 5.23 1.62
CA PHE A 32 -13.82 4.54 0.99
C PHE A 32 -12.65 5.48 0.65
N ILE A 33 -12.93 6.65 0.06
CA ILE A 33 -11.90 7.67 -0.23
C ILE A 33 -11.22 8.11 1.07
N TYR A 34 -11.98 8.36 2.14
CA TYR A 34 -11.40 8.67 3.45
C TYR A 34 -10.57 7.51 4.00
N LYS A 35 -10.97 6.25 3.77
CA LYS A 35 -10.17 5.08 4.15
C LYS A 35 -8.82 5.05 3.43
N LYS A 36 -8.77 5.47 2.16
CA LYS A 36 -7.52 5.58 1.37
C LYS A 36 -6.56 6.65 1.88
N ARG A 37 -7.00 7.62 2.69
CA ARG A 37 -6.09 8.56 3.39
C ARG A 37 -5.01 7.82 4.19
N ARG A 38 -5.37 6.72 4.88
CA ARG A 38 -4.42 5.91 5.67
C ARG A 38 -3.31 5.31 4.80
N ASP A 39 -3.55 5.14 3.50
CA ASP A 39 -2.54 4.64 2.59
C ASP A 39 -1.40 5.65 2.43
N ILE A 40 -1.66 6.96 2.47
CA ILE A 40 -0.62 7.99 2.47
C ILE A 40 0.30 7.85 3.69
N GLU A 41 -0.26 7.60 4.88
CA GLU A 41 0.54 7.37 6.10
C GLU A 41 1.46 6.16 5.95
N LYS A 42 0.97 5.09 5.31
CA LYS A 42 1.79 3.90 5.03
C LYS A 42 2.93 4.23 4.06
N VAL A 43 2.72 5.09 3.07
CA VAL A 43 3.81 5.54 2.19
C VAL A 43 4.88 6.30 2.99
N PHE A 44 4.47 7.21 3.88
CA PHE A 44 5.41 7.92 4.75
C PHE A 44 6.17 6.97 5.71
N ASP A 45 5.48 5.96 6.25
CA ASP A 45 6.12 4.91 7.04
C ASP A 45 7.15 4.13 6.21
N GLN A 46 6.83 3.80 4.94
CA GLN A 46 7.79 3.14 4.04
C GLN A 46 9.03 4.01 3.81
N PHE A 47 8.89 5.32 3.63
CA PHE A 47 10.03 6.23 3.47
C PHE A 47 10.90 6.23 4.74
N LYS A 48 10.29 6.48 5.89
CA LYS A 48 11.03 6.62 7.16
C LYS A 48 11.67 5.31 7.65
N ASN A 49 10.93 4.21 7.56
CA ASN A 49 11.31 2.97 8.22
C ASN A 49 11.89 1.90 7.29
N LYS A 50 11.47 1.86 6.02
CA LYS A 50 11.98 0.86 5.07
C LYS A 50 13.08 1.42 4.17
N LEU A 51 12.93 2.67 3.71
CA LEU A 51 14.00 3.37 2.97
C LEU A 51 15.01 4.05 3.89
N MET A 52 14.72 4.17 5.19
CA MET A 52 15.57 4.79 6.21
C MET A 52 15.73 6.32 6.05
N GLU A 53 14.82 6.97 5.32
CA GLU A 53 14.79 8.42 5.12
C GLU A 53 14.17 9.15 6.32
N ARG A 54 14.91 9.18 7.43
CA ARG A 54 14.45 9.73 8.73
C ARG A 54 14.80 11.19 8.95
N ARG A 55 15.74 11.73 8.18
CA ARG A 55 16.29 13.08 8.37
C ARG A 55 16.28 13.84 7.06
N ALA A 56 16.16 15.16 7.17
CA ALA A 56 16.29 16.03 6.01
C ALA A 56 17.71 15.96 5.44
N TRP A 57 17.85 15.92 4.11
CA TRP A 57 19.17 15.95 3.46
C TRP A 57 19.88 17.29 3.61
N ALA A 58 19.12 18.38 3.75
CA ALA A 58 19.64 19.72 4.03
C ALA A 58 18.65 20.54 4.86
N LYS A 59 19.13 21.66 5.44
CA LYS A 59 18.29 22.59 6.22
C LYS A 59 17.42 23.49 5.35
N SER A 60 17.87 23.81 4.14
CA SER A 60 17.18 24.72 3.22
C SER A 60 15.87 24.12 2.71
N GLU A 61 14.91 25.00 2.41
CA GLU A 61 13.62 24.58 1.86
C GLU A 61 13.80 23.84 0.52
N THR A 62 14.66 24.37 -0.35
CA THR A 62 15.01 23.72 -1.62
C THR A 62 15.54 22.30 -1.42
N GLY A 63 16.40 22.08 -0.42
CA GLY A 63 16.94 20.74 -0.14
C GLY A 63 15.87 19.75 0.33
N LYS A 64 14.90 20.20 1.13
CA LYS A 64 13.75 19.38 1.54
C LYS A 64 12.83 19.06 0.36
N CYS A 65 12.57 20.03 -0.51
CA CYS A 65 11.79 19.82 -1.74
C CYS A 65 12.47 18.81 -2.66
N ILE A 66 13.79 18.90 -2.84
CA ILE A 66 14.57 17.94 -3.61
C ILE A 66 14.40 16.54 -3.02
N GLN A 67 14.62 16.36 -1.71
CA GLN A 67 14.45 15.06 -1.07
C GLN A 67 13.02 14.50 -1.25
N ALA A 68 11.99 15.34 -1.07
CA ALA A 68 10.59 14.93 -1.27
C ALA A 68 10.33 14.44 -2.70
N ASN A 69 10.84 15.14 -3.71
CA ASN A 69 10.72 14.74 -5.10
C ASN A 69 11.46 13.42 -5.39
N PHE A 70 12.67 13.23 -4.87
CA PHE A 70 13.41 11.97 -5.03
C PHE A 70 12.72 10.80 -4.33
N MET A 71 12.13 11.01 -3.15
CA MET A 71 11.34 9.97 -2.47
C MET A 71 10.09 9.57 -3.28
N ALA A 72 9.37 10.56 -3.82
CA ALA A 72 8.21 10.30 -4.68
C ALA A 72 8.61 9.56 -5.96
N LEU A 73 9.71 9.98 -6.60
CA LEU A 73 10.25 9.31 -7.78
C LEU A 73 10.65 7.86 -7.47
N THR A 74 11.38 7.64 -6.38
CA THR A 74 11.80 6.31 -5.94
C THR A 74 10.59 5.40 -5.69
N HIS A 75 9.54 5.92 -5.04
CA HIS A 75 8.29 5.18 -4.85
C HIS A 75 7.66 4.73 -6.17
N ASN A 76 7.55 5.66 -7.13
CA ASN A 76 6.96 5.40 -8.44
C ASN A 76 7.79 4.42 -9.27
N LEU A 77 9.12 4.51 -9.21
CA LEU A 77 10.01 3.57 -9.89
C LEU A 77 9.91 2.17 -9.28
N MET A 78 9.88 2.04 -7.95
CA MET A 78 9.64 0.75 -7.28
C MET A 78 8.31 0.12 -7.72
N LEU A 79 7.25 0.94 -7.83
CA LEU A 79 5.94 0.52 -8.34
C LEU A 79 5.99 0.02 -9.78
N MET A 80 6.75 0.69 -10.64
CA MET A 80 6.90 0.29 -12.03
C MET A 80 7.68 -1.01 -12.17
N VAL A 81 8.76 -1.17 -11.39
CA VAL A 81 9.56 -2.40 -11.36
C VAL A 81 8.73 -3.58 -10.85
N GLU A 82 8.01 -3.41 -9.74
CA GLU A 82 7.10 -4.43 -9.19
C GLU A 82 6.07 -4.89 -10.24
N ARG A 83 5.44 -3.95 -10.95
CA ARG A 83 4.48 -4.27 -12.02
C ARG A 83 5.11 -4.96 -13.22
N LYS A 84 6.33 -4.57 -13.61
CA LYS A 84 7.07 -5.23 -14.69
C LYS A 84 7.39 -6.67 -14.33
N ILE A 85 7.82 -6.90 -13.10
CA ILE A 85 8.12 -8.25 -12.57
C ILE A 85 6.84 -9.10 -12.53
N GLU A 86 5.73 -8.56 -12.05
CA GLU A 86 4.44 -9.25 -12.07
C GLU A 86 4.03 -9.63 -13.50
N PHE A 87 4.14 -8.69 -14.45
CA PHE A 87 3.72 -8.92 -15.83
C PHE A 87 4.62 -9.89 -16.61
N GLU A 88 5.94 -9.77 -16.48
CA GLU A 88 6.90 -10.53 -17.29
C GLU A 88 7.28 -11.87 -16.66
N GLU A 89 7.36 -11.94 -15.33
CA GLU A 89 7.92 -13.10 -14.60
C GLU A 89 6.86 -13.84 -13.79
N GLY A 90 5.64 -13.28 -13.68
CA GLY A 90 4.55 -13.82 -12.87
C GLY A 90 4.84 -13.83 -11.37
N ILE A 91 5.78 -13.01 -10.90
CA ILE A 91 6.19 -12.96 -9.49
C ILE A 91 5.40 -11.87 -8.77
N VAL A 92 4.72 -12.26 -7.69
CA VAL A 92 4.03 -11.35 -6.76
C VAL A 92 4.49 -11.61 -5.34
N ASP A 93 4.35 -10.62 -4.46
CA ASP A 93 4.63 -10.81 -3.02
C ASP A 93 3.49 -11.60 -2.36
N GLU A 94 3.62 -12.92 -2.38
CA GLU A 94 2.60 -13.85 -1.87
C GLU A 94 2.32 -13.64 -0.38
N LYS A 95 3.29 -13.13 0.39
CA LYS A 95 3.12 -12.86 1.83
C LYS A 95 2.17 -11.70 2.07
N ILE A 96 2.32 -10.63 1.30
CA ILE A 96 1.44 -9.47 1.39
C ILE A 96 0.03 -9.86 0.94
N GLU A 97 -0.08 -10.63 -0.14
CA GLU A 97 -1.36 -11.12 -0.67
C GLU A 97 -2.05 -12.08 0.32
N CYS A 98 -1.33 -13.02 0.91
CA CYS A 98 -1.87 -13.94 1.92
C CYS A 98 -2.34 -13.19 3.17
N LYS A 99 -1.52 -12.29 3.72
CA LYS A 99 -1.90 -11.45 4.87
C LYS A 99 -3.14 -10.61 4.58
N ARG A 100 -3.28 -10.12 3.35
CA ARG A 100 -4.46 -9.40 2.89
C ARG A 100 -5.69 -10.32 2.87
N ASN A 101 -5.59 -11.46 2.21
CA ASN A 101 -6.71 -12.38 2.03
C ASN A 101 -7.22 -12.88 3.39
N ASN A 102 -6.31 -13.16 4.33
CA ASN A 102 -6.68 -13.54 5.71
C ASN A 102 -7.43 -12.43 6.44
N ARG A 103 -6.99 -11.18 6.31
CA ARG A 103 -7.71 -10.04 6.91
C ARG A 103 -9.09 -9.85 6.28
N ILE A 104 -9.20 -9.92 4.96
CA ILE A 104 -10.49 -9.78 4.27
C ILE A 104 -11.43 -10.93 4.67
N ALA A 105 -10.93 -12.16 4.75
CA ALA A 105 -11.73 -13.30 5.19
C ALA A 105 -12.27 -13.13 6.61
N GLU A 106 -11.44 -12.61 7.53
CA GLU A 106 -11.86 -12.29 8.89
C GLU A 106 -12.90 -11.16 8.92
N ASP A 107 -12.67 -10.06 8.18
CA ASP A 107 -13.63 -8.96 8.07
C ASP A 107 -14.97 -9.46 7.51
N LEU A 108 -14.97 -10.29 6.45
CA LEU A 108 -16.17 -10.88 5.85
C LEU A 108 -16.91 -11.82 6.80
N LYS A 109 -16.18 -12.59 7.60
CA LYS A 109 -16.76 -13.45 8.63
C LYS A 109 -17.51 -12.60 9.67
N GLN A 110 -16.87 -11.54 10.19
CA GLN A 110 -17.47 -10.63 11.16
C GLN A 110 -18.71 -9.93 10.59
N ILE A 111 -18.66 -9.48 9.33
CA ILE A 111 -19.79 -8.88 8.63
C ILE A 111 -20.98 -9.84 8.58
N LYS A 112 -20.72 -11.09 8.20
CA LYS A 112 -21.75 -12.14 8.10
C LYS A 112 -22.36 -12.47 9.46
N GLU A 113 -21.54 -12.63 10.48
CA GLU A 113 -21.99 -12.90 11.86
C GLU A 113 -22.84 -11.75 12.43
N ALA A 114 -22.52 -10.51 12.07
CA ALA A 114 -23.28 -9.32 12.45
C ALA A 114 -24.51 -9.04 11.58
N GLY A 115 -24.76 -9.83 10.52
CA GLY A 115 -25.88 -9.63 9.59
C GLY A 115 -25.83 -8.30 8.82
N ARG A 116 -24.63 -7.74 8.59
CA ARG A 116 -24.44 -6.46 7.88
C ARG A 116 -24.08 -6.68 6.41
N GLU A 117 -24.26 -5.64 5.59
CA GLU A 117 -23.87 -5.67 4.18
C GLU A 117 -22.40 -5.25 4.01
N GLU A 118 -21.66 -5.94 3.13
CA GLU A 118 -20.27 -5.59 2.85
C GLU A 118 -20.15 -4.27 2.09
N ASN A 119 -19.06 -3.54 2.30
CA ASN A 119 -18.64 -2.50 1.37
C ASN A 119 -17.69 -3.11 0.32
N PRO A 120 -18.14 -3.34 -0.93
CA PRO A 120 -17.35 -4.03 -1.94
C PRO A 120 -16.07 -3.26 -2.33
N LEU A 121 -16.03 -1.94 -2.15
CA LEU A 121 -14.83 -1.16 -2.40
C LEU A 121 -13.73 -1.49 -1.38
N VAL A 122 -14.11 -1.72 -0.13
CA VAL A 122 -13.17 -2.06 0.94
C VAL A 122 -12.59 -3.46 0.73
N THR A 123 -13.42 -4.42 0.33
CA THR A 123 -13.03 -5.82 0.19
C THR A 123 -12.35 -6.11 -1.15
N ARG A 124 -12.79 -5.48 -2.25
CA ARG A 124 -12.32 -5.80 -3.61
C ARG A 124 -11.30 -4.80 -4.16
N ALA A 125 -11.41 -3.50 -3.83
CA ALA A 125 -10.51 -2.47 -4.37
C ALA A 125 -9.28 -2.23 -3.48
N TYR A 126 -8.54 -3.31 -3.20
CA TYR A 126 -7.28 -3.27 -2.47
C TYR A 126 -6.08 -3.13 -3.40
N LYS A 127 -5.08 -2.35 -2.97
CA LYS A 127 -3.75 -2.33 -3.56
C LYS A 127 -2.73 -2.31 -2.44
N ALA A 128 -1.65 -3.08 -2.56
CA ALA A 128 -0.53 -3.01 -1.64
C ALA A 128 0.16 -1.64 -1.76
N VAL A 129 0.12 -0.88 -0.68
CA VAL A 129 0.65 0.49 -0.63
C VAL A 129 2.11 0.51 -0.28
N GLN A 130 2.53 -0.42 0.59
CA GLN A 130 3.93 -0.60 0.94
C GLN A 130 4.47 -1.85 0.26
N ARG A 131 5.74 -1.80 -0.11
CA ARG A 131 6.50 -2.97 -0.55
C ARG A 131 7.12 -3.66 0.67
N SER A 132 7.36 -4.96 0.55
CA SER A 132 8.08 -5.70 1.59
C SER A 132 9.51 -5.20 1.70
N LEU A 133 10.10 -5.36 2.88
CA LEU A 133 11.50 -5.00 3.10
C LEU A 133 12.44 -5.88 2.28
N GLN A 134 12.03 -7.12 1.99
CA GLN A 134 12.78 -8.06 1.15
C GLN A 134 12.87 -7.54 -0.28
N PHE A 135 11.74 -7.11 -0.87
CA PHE A 135 11.75 -6.49 -2.20
C PHE A 135 12.66 -5.25 -2.24
N ILE A 136 12.58 -4.37 -1.24
CA ILE A 136 13.38 -3.16 -1.18
C ILE A 136 14.88 -3.46 -1.04
N ARG A 137 15.24 -4.45 -0.21
CA ARG A 137 16.64 -4.88 -0.02
C ARG A 137 17.18 -5.52 -1.29
N TRP A 138 16.45 -6.47 -1.87
CA TRP A 138 16.78 -7.06 -3.16
C TRP A 138 17.00 -5.98 -4.21
N LEU A 139 16.06 -5.05 -4.40
CA LEU A 139 16.19 -4.01 -5.41
C LEU A 139 17.44 -3.15 -5.17
N ARG A 140 17.74 -2.81 -3.92
CA ARG A 140 18.95 -2.05 -3.57
C ARG A 140 20.22 -2.84 -3.91
N ASP A 141 20.26 -4.11 -3.54
CA ASP A 141 21.43 -4.97 -3.77
C ASP A 141 21.67 -5.15 -5.27
N GLU A 142 20.60 -5.40 -6.03
CA GLU A 142 20.68 -5.57 -7.49
C GLU A 142 21.09 -4.27 -8.21
N LEU A 143 20.61 -3.10 -7.77
CA LEU A 143 21.02 -1.79 -8.32
C LEU A 143 22.51 -1.50 -8.10
N MET A 144 23.12 -2.04 -7.04
CA MET A 144 24.55 -1.89 -6.77
C MET A 144 25.38 -3.00 -7.41
N SER A 145 24.76 -4.13 -7.72
CA SER A 145 25.38 -5.25 -8.42
C SER A 145 25.46 -4.99 -9.94
N LYS A 146 26.30 -5.74 -10.63
CA LYS A 146 26.32 -5.79 -12.11
C LYS A 146 25.58 -7.03 -12.62
N SER A 147 24.53 -7.45 -11.93
CA SER A 147 23.75 -8.63 -12.30
C SER A 147 22.95 -8.40 -13.59
N SER A 148 22.64 -9.48 -14.28
CA SER A 148 21.65 -9.45 -15.37
C SER A 148 20.24 -9.53 -14.78
N TRP A 149 19.25 -9.02 -15.51
CA TRP A 149 17.83 -9.12 -15.13
C TRP A 149 17.45 -10.55 -14.72
N ARG A 150 17.83 -11.54 -15.53
CA ARG A 150 17.55 -12.95 -15.26
C ARG A 150 18.11 -13.41 -13.91
N SER A 151 19.37 -13.11 -13.65
CA SER A 151 20.02 -13.48 -12.38
C SER A 151 19.36 -12.78 -11.18
N ALA A 152 18.98 -11.51 -11.35
CA ALA A 152 18.30 -10.75 -10.31
C ALA A 152 16.93 -11.38 -9.98
N ILE A 153 16.16 -11.77 -10.99
CA ILE A 153 14.85 -12.40 -10.83
C ILE A 153 14.94 -13.79 -10.19
N GLU A 154 15.95 -14.58 -10.54
CA GLU A 154 16.22 -15.88 -9.90
C GLU A 154 16.46 -15.72 -8.39
N GLY A 155 17.16 -14.66 -7.97
CA GLY A 155 17.34 -14.30 -6.57
C GLY A 155 16.08 -13.76 -5.87
N LEU A 156 15.21 -13.05 -6.62
CA LEU A 156 13.98 -12.47 -6.07
C LEU A 156 12.93 -13.52 -5.73
N ARG A 157 12.72 -14.50 -6.62
CA ARG A 157 11.62 -15.47 -6.53
C ARG A 157 11.49 -16.14 -5.15
N PRO A 158 12.55 -16.71 -4.53
CA PRO A 158 12.42 -17.32 -3.20
C PRO A 158 12.05 -16.31 -2.10
N LEU A 159 12.43 -15.04 -2.24
CA LEU A 159 12.08 -14.00 -1.27
C LEU A 159 10.58 -13.67 -1.28
N MET A 160 9.92 -13.83 -2.43
CA MET A 160 8.52 -13.44 -2.63
C MET A 160 7.52 -14.55 -2.26
N VAL A 161 7.93 -15.83 -2.30
CA VAL A 161 7.07 -17.00 -2.04
C VAL A 161 6.92 -17.32 -0.54
N GLY A 162 7.99 -17.22 0.27
CA GLY A 162 7.97 -17.66 1.68
C GLY A 162 9.10 -17.07 2.51
N TYR A 163 9.00 -17.07 3.85
CA TYR A 163 10.18 -16.78 4.67
C TYR A 163 11.19 -17.90 4.37
N LEU A 164 12.44 -17.55 4.03
CA LEU A 164 13.52 -18.52 4.07
C LEU A 164 13.52 -19.07 5.50
N ALA A 165 13.25 -20.37 5.62
CA ALA A 165 13.25 -21.09 6.88
C ALA A 165 14.66 -21.08 7.49
#